data_AF-A0A533SG86-F1
#
_entry.id   AF-A0A533SG86-F1
#
_cell.length_a   1.000
_cell.length_b   1.000
_cell.length_c   1.000
_cell.angle_alpha   90.00
_cell.angle_beta   90.00
_cell.angle_gamma   90.00
#
_symmetry.space_group_name_H-M   'P 1'
#
loop_
_entity.id
_entity.type
_entity.pdbx_description
1 polymer ?
#
loop_
_entity_poly.entity_id
_entity_poly.type
_entity_poly.pdbx_seq_one_letter_code
_entity_poly.pdbx_strand_id
1 'polypeptide(L)'
;HIGYLLGPRLNAIGRLDDANPMVDFLISSEPSLINVTAARLEGLNARRKLLTDQVFQAAQAQITQNPDLVRQPALVLGHPNWPGGVIGIVASRLVDLYHRPTILLSAPEGQLARGSARSIEGINITAAIAACGDLVANFGGHPMAAGLGIQSANLPAFQRQLNRAILAQSSGKPITQQLEVDAFLDMNEIDLGLVEALDRLAPFGTGNPPLTLATRNLRIASESTVGRNGEHAQLVVESPDGATRRVIWWQGGGSPRPEGLFDLAYTLRASNYRGQAQVQMEWQHARPVESDKPVEVQPPRRTYIIEDLRGQVDAVQALEGLPENDQRIVWAEGEAPKGSGVGRHLLRQAGELVIFSCPPGPKELSGVLASTKPEKVILFTYPPANDDPDSFLRRLAGLVTFTINRRQGRADLRALASATAQREATVRAGLDWLAAHG
;
A
#
# COMPACT_ATOMS: atom_id res chain seq x y z
N HIS A 1 -4.76 -12.69 4.07
CA HIS A 1 -4.03 -13.95 4.28
C HIS A 1 -2.82 -14.16 3.35
N ILE A 2 -2.91 -13.92 2.04
CA ILE A 2 -1.82 -14.23 1.09
C ILE A 2 -0.48 -13.57 1.46
N GLY A 3 -0.44 -12.24 1.56
CA GLY A 3 0.83 -11.50 1.77
C GLY A 3 1.48 -11.68 3.15
N TYR A 4 0.73 -12.07 4.18
CA TYR A 4 1.19 -12.13 5.57
C TYR A 4 1.25 -13.55 6.16
N LEU A 5 0.53 -14.51 5.57
CA LEU A 5 0.49 -15.90 6.02
C LEU A 5 1.20 -16.83 5.04
N LEU A 6 0.74 -16.89 3.79
CA LEU A 6 1.23 -17.85 2.79
C LEU A 6 2.56 -17.39 2.19
N GLY A 7 2.62 -16.16 1.68
CA GLY A 7 3.82 -15.58 1.07
C GLY A 7 5.07 -15.70 1.95
N PRO A 8 5.02 -15.35 3.25
CA PRO A 8 6.17 -15.48 4.14
C PRO A 8 6.66 -16.91 4.35
N ARG A 9 5.77 -17.93 4.27
CA ARG A 9 6.14 -19.35 4.36
C ARG A 9 6.84 -19.81 3.10
N LEU A 10 6.25 -19.52 1.95
CA LEU A 10 6.83 -19.86 0.64
C LEU A 10 8.19 -19.17 0.45
N ASN A 11 8.32 -17.92 0.91
CA ASN A 11 9.57 -17.17 0.83
C ASN A 11 10.63 -17.62 1.86
N ALA A 12 10.26 -18.41 2.88
CA ALA A 12 11.20 -18.79 3.93
C ALA A 12 12.29 -19.74 3.41
N ILE A 13 11.94 -20.62 2.47
CA ILE A 13 12.87 -21.57 1.87
C ILE A 13 13.96 -20.87 1.08
N GLY A 14 13.64 -20.01 0.10
CA GLY A 14 14.66 -19.28 -0.66
C GLY A 14 15.47 -18.27 0.15
N ARG A 15 15.11 -18.01 1.41
CA ARG A 15 15.90 -17.19 2.34
C ARG A 15 16.88 -18.00 3.16
N LEU A 16 16.56 -19.25 3.48
CA LEU A 16 17.31 -20.06 4.45
C LEU A 16 17.86 -21.36 3.86
N ASP A 17 17.46 -21.73 2.65
CA ASP A 17 17.70 -23.05 2.05
C ASP A 17 17.55 -22.99 0.51
N ASP A 18 17.70 -24.13 -0.16
CA ASP A 18 17.46 -24.26 -1.60
C ASP A 18 15.96 -24.14 -1.94
N ALA A 19 15.62 -23.19 -2.82
CA ALA A 19 14.26 -22.93 -3.26
C ALA A 19 13.76 -23.86 -4.37
N ASN A 20 14.63 -24.62 -5.04
CA ASN A 20 14.25 -25.50 -6.16
C ASN A 20 13.05 -26.43 -5.86
N PRO A 21 12.92 -27.04 -4.66
CA PRO A 21 11.79 -27.92 -4.34
C PRO A 21 10.41 -27.23 -4.35
N MET A 22 10.34 -25.89 -4.42
CA MET A 22 9.08 -25.16 -4.44
C MET A 22 8.28 -25.34 -5.72
N VAL A 23 8.95 -25.56 -6.85
CA VAL A 23 8.23 -25.76 -8.12
C VAL A 23 7.43 -27.06 -8.03
N ASP A 24 8.10 -28.15 -7.66
CA ASP A 24 7.47 -29.46 -7.49
C ASP A 24 6.33 -29.41 -6.46
N PHE A 25 6.54 -28.71 -5.34
CA PHE A 25 5.51 -28.53 -4.33
C PHE A 25 4.25 -27.82 -4.87
N LEU A 26 4.41 -26.78 -5.68
CA LEU A 26 3.28 -25.98 -6.17
C LEU A 26 2.50 -26.66 -7.30
N ILE A 27 3.11 -27.59 -8.03
CA ILE A 27 2.48 -28.31 -9.16
C ILE A 27 2.05 -29.73 -8.81
N SER A 28 2.46 -30.26 -7.65
CA SER A 28 2.17 -31.62 -7.25
C SER A 28 0.75 -31.79 -6.71
N SER A 29 0.17 -32.96 -6.99
CA SER A 29 -1.08 -33.45 -6.39
C SER A 29 -0.84 -34.62 -5.42
N GLU A 30 0.42 -34.94 -5.12
CA GLU A 30 0.83 -36.10 -4.32
C GLU A 30 0.83 -35.74 -2.83
N PRO A 31 -0.10 -36.27 -2.00
CA PRO A 31 -0.29 -35.78 -0.64
C PRO A 31 0.92 -35.93 0.28
N SER A 32 1.77 -36.93 0.07
CA SER A 32 2.94 -37.13 0.94
C SER A 32 4.01 -36.07 0.70
N LEU A 33 4.36 -35.77 -0.56
CA LEU A 33 5.24 -34.65 -0.92
C LEU A 33 4.73 -33.31 -0.38
N ILE A 34 3.43 -33.06 -0.54
CA ILE A 34 2.79 -31.81 -0.08
C ILE A 34 2.94 -31.68 1.45
N ASN A 35 2.61 -32.72 2.21
CA ASN A 35 2.66 -32.68 3.67
C ASN A 35 4.09 -32.52 4.20
N VAL A 36 5.05 -33.26 3.63
CA VAL A 36 6.47 -33.17 4.02
C VAL A 36 7.01 -31.76 3.74
N THR A 37 6.73 -31.22 2.55
CA THR A 37 7.23 -29.90 2.18
C THR A 37 6.56 -28.80 3.00
N ALA A 38 5.24 -28.89 3.24
CA ALA A 38 4.52 -27.93 4.08
C ALA A 38 5.08 -27.89 5.52
N ALA A 39 5.39 -29.06 6.12
CA ALA A 39 6.02 -29.12 7.44
C ALA A 39 7.41 -28.48 7.45
N ARG A 40 8.22 -28.73 6.40
CA ARG A 40 9.53 -28.09 6.23
C ARG A 40 9.40 -26.56 6.12
N LEU A 41 8.43 -26.07 5.33
CA LEU A 41 8.16 -24.64 5.18
C LEU A 41 7.78 -23.98 6.50
N GLU A 42 6.98 -24.63 7.35
CA GLU A 42 6.64 -24.08 8.67
C GLU A 42 7.88 -24.00 9.57
N GLY A 43 8.73 -25.03 9.60
CA GLY A 43 9.99 -25.02 10.33
C GLY A 43 10.93 -23.89 9.87
N LEU A 44 11.10 -23.73 8.56
CA LEU A 44 11.91 -22.66 7.97
C LEU A 44 11.32 -21.27 8.27
N ASN A 45 9.99 -21.12 8.19
CA ASN A 45 9.28 -19.89 8.52
C ASN A 45 9.47 -19.48 9.99
N ALA A 46 9.42 -20.44 10.92
CA ALA A 46 9.70 -20.25 12.34
C ALA A 46 11.16 -19.84 12.59
N ARG A 47 12.12 -20.56 12.00
CA ARG A 47 13.54 -20.22 12.08
C ARG A 47 13.84 -18.83 11.53
N ARG A 48 13.23 -18.49 10.38
CA ARG A 48 13.39 -17.16 9.76
C ARG A 48 12.84 -16.05 10.66
N LYS A 49 11.70 -16.26 11.34
CA LYS A 49 11.15 -15.30 12.32
C LYS A 49 12.14 -15.04 13.44
N LEU A 50 12.62 -16.11 14.08
CA LEU A 50 13.59 -16.03 15.17
C LEU A 50 14.87 -15.28 14.77
N LEU A 51 15.46 -15.62 13.62
CA LEU A 51 16.65 -14.93 13.12
C LEU A 51 16.38 -13.46 12.78
N THR A 52 15.21 -13.15 12.20
CA THR A 52 14.80 -11.77 11.90
C THR A 52 14.71 -10.94 13.18
N ASP A 53 14.08 -11.49 14.22
CA ASP A 53 13.91 -10.79 15.49
C ASP A 53 15.25 -10.58 16.21
N GLN A 54 16.15 -11.56 16.21
CA GLN A 54 17.50 -11.43 16.74
C GLN A 54 18.31 -10.31 16.04
N VAL A 55 18.30 -10.30 14.70
CA VAL A 55 19.00 -9.28 13.92
C VAL A 55 18.36 -7.90 14.15
N PHE A 56 17.04 -7.82 14.23
CA PHE A 56 16.34 -6.57 14.52
C PHE A 56 16.71 -6.01 15.90
N GLN A 57 16.71 -6.84 16.95
CA GLN A 57 17.11 -6.39 18.29
C GLN A 57 18.57 -5.95 18.33
N ALA A 58 19.47 -6.67 17.66
CA ALA A 58 20.88 -6.27 17.56
C ALA A 58 21.05 -4.93 16.81
N ALA A 59 20.30 -4.72 15.73
CA ALA A 59 20.30 -3.47 14.98
C ALA A 59 19.76 -2.30 15.83
N GLN A 60 18.66 -2.51 16.56
CA GLN A 60 18.15 -1.50 17.50
C GLN A 60 19.17 -1.16 18.59
N ALA A 61 19.87 -2.15 19.15
CA ALA A 61 20.91 -1.92 20.14
C ALA A 61 22.06 -1.04 19.59
N GLN A 62 22.49 -1.26 18.33
CA GLN A 62 23.49 -0.40 17.68
C GLN A 62 22.99 1.04 17.53
N ILE A 63 21.71 1.24 17.21
CA ILE A 63 21.08 2.57 17.09
C ILE A 63 21.01 3.27 18.44
N THR A 64 20.59 2.57 19.50
CA THR A 64 20.53 3.12 20.86
C THR A 64 21.91 3.54 21.35
N GLN A 65 22.95 2.78 21.02
CA GLN A 65 24.34 3.10 21.38
C GLN A 65 24.90 4.28 20.57
N ASN A 66 24.38 4.53 19.37
CA ASN A 66 24.79 5.64 18.52
C ASN A 66 23.57 6.33 17.87
N PRO A 67 22.89 7.23 18.62
CA PRO A 67 21.72 7.94 18.12
C PRO A 67 21.98 8.83 16.89
N ASP A 68 23.23 9.13 16.55
CA ASP A 68 23.56 9.93 15.36
C ASP A 68 23.25 9.18 14.06
N LEU A 69 23.20 7.84 14.10
CA LEU A 69 22.87 7.02 12.94
C LEU A 69 21.49 7.36 12.38
N VAL A 70 20.52 7.67 13.25
CA VAL A 70 19.17 8.06 12.83
C VAL A 70 19.06 9.54 12.44
N ARG A 71 20.16 10.30 12.49
CA ARG A 71 20.24 11.67 11.95
C ARG A 71 20.83 11.70 10.53
N GLN A 72 21.49 10.62 10.11
CA GLN A 72 22.06 10.51 8.77
C GLN A 72 20.96 10.34 7.70
N PRO A 73 21.22 10.75 6.45
CA PRO A 73 20.30 10.52 5.33
C PRO A 73 19.96 9.05 5.09
N ALA A 74 20.92 8.13 5.29
CA ALA A 74 20.68 6.69 5.31
C ALA A 74 21.18 6.03 6.59
N LEU A 75 20.45 5.01 7.03
CA LEU A 75 20.82 4.12 8.11
C LEU A 75 21.63 2.96 7.56
N VAL A 76 22.92 2.88 7.89
CA VAL A 76 23.80 1.80 7.43
C VAL A 76 24.37 1.06 8.62
N LEU A 77 23.99 -0.20 8.79
CA LEU A 77 24.42 -1.04 9.91
C LEU A 77 25.01 -2.34 9.38
N GLY A 78 25.92 -2.95 10.14
CA GLY A 78 26.54 -4.21 9.77
C GLY A 78 26.95 -5.04 10.97
N HIS A 79 27.00 -6.36 10.78
CA HIS A 79 27.55 -7.27 11.76
C HIS A 79 28.08 -8.55 11.09
N PRO A 80 29.19 -9.13 11.59
CA PRO A 80 29.76 -10.35 11.01
C PRO A 80 28.83 -11.57 11.03
N ASN A 81 28.02 -11.68 12.07
CA ASN A 81 27.17 -12.85 12.31
C ASN A 81 25.72 -12.70 11.81
N TRP A 82 25.40 -11.65 11.04
CA TRP A 82 24.04 -11.49 10.53
C TRP A 82 23.77 -12.42 9.33
N PRO A 83 22.69 -13.22 9.34
CA PRO A 83 22.38 -14.08 8.21
C PRO A 83 21.86 -13.28 7.00
N GLY A 84 22.54 -13.37 5.86
CA GLY A 84 22.19 -12.63 4.64
C GLY A 84 20.74 -12.84 4.14
N GLY A 85 20.13 -13.98 4.43
CA GLY A 85 18.74 -14.28 4.04
C GLY A 85 17.67 -13.44 4.75
N VAL A 86 18.00 -12.83 5.90
CA VAL A 86 17.03 -12.09 6.73
C VAL A 86 17.31 -10.59 6.84
N ILE A 87 18.53 -10.13 6.54
CA ILE A 87 18.89 -8.70 6.65
C ILE A 87 17.98 -7.79 5.80
N GLY A 88 17.47 -8.27 4.66
CA GLY A 88 16.53 -7.50 3.86
C GLY A 88 15.15 -7.32 4.48
N ILE A 89 14.70 -8.22 5.35
CA ILE A 89 13.45 -8.09 6.10
C ILE A 89 13.64 -7.07 7.22
N VAL A 90 14.77 -7.15 7.92
CA VAL A 90 15.08 -6.22 9.01
C VAL A 90 15.30 -4.81 8.47
N ALA A 91 15.97 -4.65 7.31
CA ALA A 91 16.09 -3.37 6.63
C ALA A 91 14.72 -2.73 6.35
N SER A 92 13.74 -3.51 5.87
CA SER A 92 12.37 -3.00 5.68
C SER A 92 11.73 -2.55 6.99
N ARG A 93 11.84 -3.33 8.07
CA ARG A 93 11.29 -2.93 9.38
C ARG A 93 11.93 -1.64 9.91
N LEU A 94 13.23 -1.44 9.68
CA LEU A 94 13.93 -0.22 10.08
C LEU A 94 13.55 0.97 9.20
N VAL A 95 13.28 0.76 7.90
CA VAL A 95 12.67 1.79 7.04
C VAL A 95 11.32 2.22 7.61
N ASP A 96 10.47 1.27 8.01
CA ASP A 96 9.15 1.59 8.56
C ASP A 96 9.25 2.37 9.88
N LEU A 97 10.21 2.00 10.75
CA LEU A 97 10.39 2.61 12.07
C LEU A 97 11.06 3.99 12.03
N TYR A 98 12.07 4.17 11.18
CA TYR A 98 12.89 5.38 11.15
C TYR A 98 12.62 6.27 9.94
N HIS A 99 11.80 5.81 8.99
CA HIS A 99 11.50 6.49 7.73
C HIS A 99 12.75 6.95 6.97
N ARG A 100 13.75 6.07 6.87
CA ARG A 100 15.02 6.36 6.19
C ARG A 100 15.45 5.20 5.30
N PRO A 101 16.05 5.47 4.13
CA PRO A 101 16.76 4.45 3.38
C PRO A 101 17.71 3.69 4.30
N THR A 102 17.58 2.37 4.32
CA THR A 102 18.31 1.51 5.26
C THR A 102 19.08 0.44 4.51
N ILE A 103 20.36 0.28 4.85
CA ILE A 103 21.23 -0.79 4.35
C ILE A 103 21.72 -1.61 5.54
N LEU A 104 21.42 -2.91 5.52
CA LEU A 104 22.01 -3.86 6.46
C LEU A 104 23.05 -4.72 5.77
N LEU A 105 24.17 -4.97 6.44
CA LEU A 105 25.32 -5.70 5.93
C LEU A 105 25.59 -6.95 6.78
N SER A 106 25.64 -8.11 6.13
CA SER A 106 26.32 -9.29 6.64
C SER A 106 27.80 -9.16 6.28
N ALA A 107 28.66 -8.96 7.28
CA ALA A 107 30.07 -8.60 7.07
C ALA A 107 31.06 -9.57 7.76
N PRO A 108 31.13 -10.85 7.35
CA PRO A 108 32.07 -11.81 7.94
C PRO A 108 33.51 -11.33 7.77
N GLU A 109 34.35 -11.62 8.77
CA GLU A 109 35.75 -11.21 8.76
C GLU A 109 36.51 -11.84 7.57
N GLY A 110 37.31 -11.03 6.87
CA GLY A 110 38.08 -11.46 5.70
C GLY A 110 37.25 -11.76 4.44
N GLN A 111 35.93 -11.57 4.46
CA GLN A 111 35.05 -11.82 3.32
C GLN A 111 34.38 -10.53 2.82
N LEU A 112 33.92 -10.57 1.57
CA LEU A 112 33.12 -9.49 1.00
C LEU A 112 31.78 -9.37 1.76
N ALA A 113 31.50 -8.20 2.31
CA ALA A 113 30.24 -7.96 2.99
C ALA A 113 29.09 -7.92 1.98
N ARG A 114 28.00 -8.61 2.30
CA ARG A 114 26.77 -8.64 1.49
C ARG A 114 25.72 -7.76 2.13
N GLY A 115 25.23 -6.79 1.38
CA GLY A 115 24.25 -5.81 1.83
C GLY A 115 22.88 -6.02 1.20
N SER A 116 21.84 -5.70 1.96
CA SER A 116 20.49 -5.50 1.45
C SER A 116 20.01 -4.10 1.80
N ALA A 117 19.62 -3.36 0.78
CA ALA A 117 19.13 -1.99 0.88
C ALA A 117 17.61 -1.94 0.68
N ARG A 118 16.95 -1.04 1.41
CA ARG A 118 15.54 -0.67 1.27
C ARG A 118 15.42 0.84 1.30
N SER A 119 14.50 1.37 0.49
CA SER A 119 14.31 2.82 0.34
C SER A 119 12.96 3.27 0.87
N ILE A 120 12.78 4.59 0.87
CA ILE A 120 11.51 5.30 1.05
C ILE A 120 11.08 5.93 -0.27
N GLU A 121 9.82 6.35 -0.35
CA GLU A 121 9.32 7.11 -1.49
C GLU A 121 10.14 8.38 -1.72
N GLY A 122 10.34 8.74 -3.00
CA GLY A 122 11.17 9.87 -3.41
C GLY A 122 12.67 9.60 -3.45
N ILE A 123 13.16 8.46 -2.93
CA ILE A 123 14.59 8.10 -2.96
C ILE A 123 14.80 6.81 -3.77
N ASN A 124 15.58 6.91 -4.84
CA ASN A 124 16.08 5.77 -5.62
C ASN A 124 17.39 5.25 -5.00
N ILE A 125 17.28 4.19 -4.21
CA ILE A 125 18.44 3.61 -3.49
C ILE A 125 19.44 2.94 -4.44
N THR A 126 18.97 2.35 -5.54
CA THR A 126 19.85 1.74 -6.53
C THR A 126 20.70 2.79 -7.24
N ALA A 127 20.11 3.93 -7.61
CA ALA A 127 20.86 5.06 -8.17
C ALA A 127 21.85 5.67 -7.17
N ALA A 128 21.49 5.74 -5.88
CA ALA A 128 22.39 6.22 -4.84
C ALA A 128 23.61 5.29 -4.64
N ILE A 129 23.39 3.96 -4.69
CA ILE A 129 24.47 2.97 -4.65
C ILE A 129 25.31 3.03 -5.92
N ALA A 130 24.70 3.22 -7.09
CA ALA A 130 25.42 3.36 -8.36
C ALA A 130 26.38 4.56 -8.36
N ALA A 131 26.01 5.66 -7.70
CA ALA A 131 26.88 6.82 -7.50
C ALA A 131 28.10 6.52 -6.60
N CYS A 132 28.15 5.34 -5.95
CA CYS A 132 29.25 4.83 -5.15
C CYS A 132 29.99 3.66 -5.83
N GLY A 133 29.85 3.50 -7.15
CA GLY A 133 30.30 2.33 -7.92
C GLY A 133 31.75 1.91 -7.66
N ASP A 134 32.68 2.86 -7.49
CA ASP A 134 34.10 2.58 -7.26
C ASP A 134 34.38 1.92 -5.89
N LEU A 135 33.43 2.00 -4.95
CA LEU A 135 33.57 1.47 -3.59
C LEU A 135 32.92 0.09 -3.41
N VAL A 136 32.06 -0.32 -4.35
CA VAL A 136 31.27 -1.55 -4.29
C VAL A 136 31.77 -2.55 -5.34
N ALA A 137 31.86 -3.82 -4.96
CA ALA A 137 32.29 -4.88 -5.87
C ALA A 137 31.19 -5.24 -6.88
N ASN A 138 29.94 -5.21 -6.45
CA ASN A 138 28.76 -5.39 -7.28
C ASN A 138 27.53 -4.76 -6.61
N PHE A 139 26.52 -4.43 -7.41
CA PHE A 139 25.21 -4.01 -6.92
C PHE A 139 24.15 -4.23 -7.99
N GLY A 140 22.88 -4.26 -7.58
CA GLY A 140 21.75 -4.35 -8.49
C GLY A 140 20.42 -4.30 -7.76
N GLY A 141 19.34 -3.96 -8.47
CA GLY A 141 18.01 -3.89 -7.89
C GLY A 141 17.09 -2.88 -8.59
N HIS A 142 16.09 -2.44 -7.83
CA HIS A 142 15.05 -1.50 -8.22
C HIS A 142 15.13 -0.23 -7.37
N PRO A 143 14.39 0.85 -7.71
CA PRO A 143 14.44 2.09 -6.95
C PRO A 143 14.20 1.95 -5.44
N MET A 144 13.36 1.00 -5.02
CA MET A 144 13.00 0.77 -3.61
C MET A 144 13.81 -0.30 -2.88
N ALA A 145 14.62 -1.10 -3.59
CA ALA A 145 15.35 -2.22 -3.01
C ALA A 145 16.56 -2.60 -3.86
N ALA A 146 17.72 -2.80 -3.22
CA ALA A 146 18.94 -3.21 -3.90
C ALA A 146 19.74 -4.23 -3.07
N GLY A 147 20.54 -5.04 -3.76
CA GLY A 147 21.64 -5.82 -3.17
C GLY A 147 22.97 -5.18 -3.53
N LEU A 148 23.98 -5.34 -2.65
CA LEU A 148 25.34 -4.88 -2.91
C LEU A 148 26.38 -5.79 -2.25
N GLY A 149 27.59 -5.83 -2.83
CA GLY A 149 28.79 -6.42 -2.26
C GLY A 149 29.84 -5.34 -2.00
N ILE A 150 30.41 -5.27 -0.81
CA ILE A 150 31.38 -4.22 -0.43
C ILE A 150 32.49 -4.78 0.47
N GLN A 151 33.71 -4.27 0.30
CA GLN A 151 34.82 -4.55 1.21
C GLN A 151 34.63 -3.75 2.51
N SER A 152 34.79 -4.39 3.68
CA SER A 152 34.58 -3.73 4.99
C SER A 152 35.41 -2.46 5.17
N ALA A 153 36.61 -2.42 4.57
CA ALA A 153 37.49 -1.24 4.56
C ALA A 153 36.88 -0.01 3.84
N ASN A 154 36.02 -0.23 2.85
CA ASN A 154 35.38 0.84 2.07
C ASN A 154 34.13 1.41 2.76
N LEU A 155 33.63 0.77 3.82
CA LEU A 155 32.35 1.11 4.42
C LEU A 155 32.25 2.58 4.90
N PRO A 156 33.27 3.17 5.56
CA PRO A 156 33.20 4.57 5.97
C PRO A 156 33.14 5.54 4.78
N ALA A 157 33.87 5.25 3.69
CA ALA A 157 33.83 6.07 2.48
C ALA A 157 32.47 5.94 1.77
N PHE A 158 31.94 4.72 1.71
CA PHE A 158 30.66 4.41 1.11
C PHE A 158 29.52 5.14 1.82
N GLN A 159 29.48 5.12 3.16
CA GLN A 159 28.46 5.83 3.93
C GLN A 159 28.42 7.33 3.61
N ARG A 160 29.59 7.98 3.51
CA ARG A 160 29.67 9.42 3.17
C ARG A 160 29.16 9.70 1.76
N GLN A 161 29.58 8.91 0.78
CA GLN A 161 29.19 9.10 -0.62
C GLN A 161 27.71 8.78 -0.85
N LEU A 162 27.19 7.73 -0.20
CA LEU A 162 25.79 7.36 -0.20
C LEU A 162 24.91 8.48 0.38
N ASN A 163 25.30 9.03 1.54
CA ASN A 163 24.55 10.12 2.17
C ASN A 163 24.48 11.36 1.29
N ARG A 164 25.58 11.70 0.59
CA ARG A 164 25.59 12.80 -0.39
C ARG A 164 24.67 12.51 -1.58
N ALA A 165 24.68 11.29 -2.10
CA ALA A 165 23.84 10.91 -3.22
C ALA A 165 22.34 10.96 -2.86
N ILE A 166 21.98 10.55 -1.63
CA ILE A 166 20.59 10.61 -1.13
C ILE A 166 20.14 12.06 -0.93
N LEU A 167 20.98 12.90 -0.32
CA LEU A 167 20.66 14.33 -0.13
C LEU A 167 20.48 15.07 -1.46
N ALA A 168 21.23 14.71 -2.49
CA ALA A 168 21.04 15.27 -3.83
C ALA A 168 19.67 14.92 -4.40
N GLN A 169 19.15 13.71 -4.15
CA GLN A 169 17.80 13.31 -4.58
C GLN A 169 16.70 14.03 -3.79
N SER A 170 16.91 14.30 -2.49
CA SER A 170 15.94 15.04 -1.68
C SER A 170 16.00 16.56 -1.87
N SER A 171 16.80 17.07 -2.83
CA SER A 171 17.06 18.50 -3.02
C SER A 171 17.54 19.21 -1.73
N GLY A 172 18.29 18.49 -0.89
CA GLY A 172 18.76 18.97 0.41
C GLY A 172 17.67 19.13 1.48
N LYS A 173 16.41 18.76 1.19
CA LYS A 173 15.35 18.77 2.20
C LYS A 173 15.53 17.60 3.17
N PRO A 174 15.22 17.80 4.47
CA PRO A 174 15.16 16.71 5.42
C PRO A 174 14.17 15.66 4.95
N ILE A 175 14.55 14.40 5.07
CA ILE A 175 13.62 13.28 4.92
C ILE A 175 12.67 13.33 6.12
N THR A 176 11.41 13.70 5.88
CA THR A 176 10.35 13.76 6.90
C THR A 176 9.29 12.72 6.59
N GLN A 177 8.88 11.97 7.61
CA GLN A 177 7.73 11.06 7.50
C GLN A 177 6.46 11.87 7.29
N GLN A 178 5.80 11.65 6.15
CA GLN A 178 4.47 12.18 5.88
C GLN A 178 3.47 11.06 6.06
N LEU A 179 2.38 11.34 6.78
CA LEU A 179 1.22 10.46 6.89
C LEU A 179 0.06 11.16 6.20
N GLU A 180 -0.44 10.56 5.12
CA GLU A 180 -1.67 11.02 4.49
C GLU A 180 -2.87 10.57 5.34
N VAL A 181 -3.76 11.52 5.65
CA VAL A 181 -5.01 11.27 6.37
C VAL A 181 -6.15 11.44 5.36
N ASP A 182 -6.92 10.40 5.17
CA ASP A 182 -8.02 10.35 4.21
C ASP A 182 -9.22 11.19 4.66
N ALA A 183 -9.54 11.14 5.96
CA ALA A 183 -10.62 11.94 6.54
C ALA A 183 -10.43 12.16 8.05
N PHE A 184 -10.99 13.28 8.54
CA PHE A 184 -11.21 13.48 9.97
C PHE A 184 -12.60 12.97 10.34
N LEU A 185 -12.71 12.31 11.48
CA LEU A 185 -13.98 11.81 12.02
C LEU A 185 -14.11 12.17 13.50
N ASP A 186 -15.34 12.47 13.90
CA ASP A 186 -15.71 12.55 15.31
C ASP A 186 -15.89 11.14 15.88
N MET A 187 -15.52 10.94 17.15
CA MET A 187 -15.59 9.61 17.78
C MET A 187 -17.00 9.01 17.82
N ASN A 188 -18.03 9.85 17.76
CA ASN A 188 -19.43 9.46 17.76
C ASN A 188 -19.89 8.92 16.40
N GLU A 189 -19.21 9.26 15.32
CA GLU A 189 -19.51 8.76 13.96
C GLU A 189 -18.96 7.34 13.73
N ILE A 190 -18.12 6.86 14.65
CA ILE A 190 -17.43 5.59 14.53
C ILE A 190 -18.34 4.46 15.04
N ASP A 191 -19.05 3.80 14.15
CA ASP A 191 -19.86 2.63 14.48
C ASP A 191 -19.54 1.43 13.58
N LEU A 192 -20.26 0.33 13.83
CA LEU A 192 -20.07 -0.90 13.08
C LEU A 192 -20.52 -0.74 11.62
N GLY A 193 -21.54 0.08 11.34
CA GLY A 193 -22.04 0.35 10.00
C GLY A 193 -21.02 1.11 9.14
N LEU A 194 -20.30 2.08 9.74
CA LEU A 194 -19.17 2.73 9.10
C LEU A 194 -18.08 1.72 8.76
N VAL A 195 -17.70 0.86 9.72
CA VAL A 195 -16.66 -0.16 9.49
C VAL A 195 -17.06 -1.12 8.37
N GLU A 196 -18.30 -1.62 8.37
CA GLU A 196 -18.82 -2.47 7.30
C GLU A 196 -18.81 -1.74 5.95
N ALA A 197 -19.10 -0.43 5.94
CA ALA A 197 -19.01 0.38 4.73
C ALA A 197 -17.58 0.54 4.22
N LEU A 198 -16.60 0.70 5.12
CA LEU A 198 -15.18 0.75 4.78
C LEU A 198 -14.67 -0.61 4.29
N ASP A 199 -15.12 -1.71 4.88
CA ASP A 199 -14.71 -3.06 4.49
C ASP A 199 -15.17 -3.42 3.07
N ARG A 200 -16.20 -2.76 2.51
CA ARG A 200 -16.56 -2.88 1.08
C ARG A 200 -15.46 -2.37 0.13
N LEU A 201 -14.51 -1.58 0.61
CA LEU A 201 -13.36 -1.11 -0.17
C LEU A 201 -12.26 -2.18 -0.29
N ALA A 202 -12.37 -3.29 0.45
CA ALA A 202 -11.45 -4.40 0.33
C ALA A 202 -11.52 -5.06 -1.08
N PRO A 203 -10.47 -5.76 -1.52
CA PRO A 203 -9.26 -6.13 -0.79
C PRO A 203 -8.27 -4.98 -0.64
N PHE A 204 -7.77 -4.79 0.58
CA PHE A 204 -6.70 -3.84 0.85
C PHE A 204 -5.32 -4.42 0.54
N GLY A 205 -4.40 -3.58 0.11
CA GLY A 205 -3.02 -3.94 -0.20
C GLY A 205 -2.28 -2.85 -0.98
N THR A 206 -1.18 -3.21 -1.62
CA THR A 206 -0.45 -2.29 -2.49
C THR A 206 -1.37 -1.79 -3.61
N GLY A 207 -1.57 -0.47 -3.69
CA GLY A 207 -2.46 0.17 -4.65
C GLY A 207 -3.91 0.37 -4.17
N ASN A 208 -4.26 -0.16 -3.00
CA ASN A 208 -5.52 0.12 -2.30
C ASN A 208 -5.27 0.00 -0.78
N PRO A 209 -4.51 0.92 -0.17
CA PRO A 209 -4.24 0.86 1.26
C PRO A 209 -5.55 1.04 2.06
N PRO A 210 -5.63 0.50 3.29
CA PRO A 210 -6.71 0.85 4.20
C PRO A 210 -6.76 2.36 4.44
N LEU A 211 -7.96 2.91 4.64
CA LEU A 211 -8.10 4.33 4.93
C LEU A 211 -7.48 4.68 6.28
N THR A 212 -6.64 5.71 6.29
CA THR A 212 -6.10 6.34 7.49
C THR A 212 -7.02 7.49 7.88
N LEU A 213 -7.74 7.31 8.98
CA LEU A 213 -8.68 8.28 9.53
C LEU A 213 -8.01 9.00 10.71
N ALA A 214 -8.52 10.16 11.11
CA ALA A 214 -8.00 10.85 12.27
C ALA A 214 -9.08 11.53 13.12
N THR A 215 -8.84 11.60 14.43
CA THR A 215 -9.63 12.42 15.36
C THR A 215 -8.69 13.36 16.10
N ARG A 216 -9.14 14.59 16.32
CA ARG A 216 -8.33 15.65 16.93
C ARG A 216 -8.60 15.82 18.42
N ASN A 217 -7.65 16.43 19.12
CA ASN A 217 -7.78 16.86 20.52
C ASN A 217 -8.20 15.75 21.49
N LEU A 218 -7.66 14.55 21.31
CA LEU A 218 -7.88 13.42 22.21
C LEU A 218 -6.97 13.50 23.43
N ARG A 219 -7.38 12.83 24.52
CA ARG A 219 -6.54 12.52 25.68
C ARG A 219 -6.53 11.02 25.97
N ILE A 220 -5.47 10.52 26.60
CA ILE A 220 -5.45 9.13 27.08
C ILE A 220 -6.21 9.08 28.41
N ALA A 221 -7.30 8.30 28.45
CA ALA A 221 -8.09 8.08 29.65
C ALA A 221 -7.55 6.91 30.49
N SER A 222 -7.08 5.84 29.83
CA SER A 222 -6.35 4.74 30.48
C SER A 222 -5.45 4.01 29.50
N GLU A 223 -4.48 3.27 30.04
CA GLU A 223 -3.57 2.45 29.26
C GLU A 223 -3.29 1.11 29.92
N SER A 224 -3.02 0.11 29.09
CA SER A 224 -2.49 -1.19 29.49
C SER A 224 -1.64 -1.78 28.36
N THR A 225 -0.91 -2.85 28.66
CA THR A 225 -0.17 -3.62 27.65
C THR A 225 -0.84 -4.95 27.39
N VAL A 226 -0.78 -5.43 26.15
CA VAL A 226 -1.30 -6.74 25.72
C VAL A 226 -0.23 -7.52 24.95
N GLY A 227 -0.35 -8.85 24.94
CA GLY A 227 0.66 -9.76 24.40
C GLY A 227 1.43 -10.50 25.49
N ARG A 228 2.13 -11.58 25.12
CA ARG A 228 2.77 -12.49 26.09
C ARG A 228 3.88 -11.80 26.88
N ASN A 229 4.54 -10.82 26.25
CA ASN A 229 5.64 -10.06 26.80
C ASN A 229 5.30 -8.57 26.93
N GLY A 230 4.02 -8.19 26.84
CA GLY A 230 3.58 -6.79 26.86
C GLY A 230 4.01 -6.00 25.61
N GLU A 231 4.17 -6.67 24.48
CA GLU A 231 4.68 -6.08 23.23
C GLU A 231 3.74 -5.04 22.60
N HIS A 232 2.45 -5.03 22.93
CA HIS A 232 1.47 -4.12 22.35
C HIS A 232 0.87 -3.23 23.42
N ALA A 233 0.43 -2.02 23.04
CA ALA A 233 -0.32 -1.15 23.93
C ALA A 233 -1.82 -1.21 23.59
N GLN A 234 -2.65 -1.22 24.62
CA GLN A 234 -4.08 -1.02 24.53
C GLN A 234 -4.42 0.26 25.30
N LEU A 235 -4.95 1.23 24.58
CA LEU A 235 -5.28 2.55 25.12
C LEU A 235 -6.79 2.73 25.11
N VAL A 236 -7.31 3.48 26.08
CA VAL A 236 -8.62 4.10 25.97
C VAL A 236 -8.37 5.59 25.79
N VAL A 237 -8.80 6.12 24.65
CA VAL A 237 -8.69 7.54 24.35
C VAL A 237 -10.07 8.19 24.46
N GLU A 238 -10.09 9.45 24.86
CA GLU A 238 -11.31 10.23 25.10
C GLU A 238 -11.26 11.54 24.31
N SER A 239 -12.36 11.87 23.64
CA SER A 239 -12.56 13.13 22.91
C SER A 239 -13.08 14.25 23.82
N PRO A 240 -13.02 15.52 23.38
CA PRO A 240 -13.45 16.66 24.21
C PRO A 240 -14.91 16.63 24.66
N ASP A 241 -15.78 15.93 23.91
CA ASP A 241 -17.19 15.71 24.21
C ASP A 241 -17.44 14.49 25.12
N GLY A 242 -16.38 13.80 25.57
CA GLY A 242 -16.43 12.69 26.52
C GLY A 242 -16.63 11.31 25.90
N ALA A 243 -16.72 11.18 24.58
CA ALA A 243 -16.78 9.87 23.93
C ALA A 243 -15.44 9.13 24.10
N THR A 244 -15.48 7.82 24.33
CA THR A 244 -14.29 6.99 24.54
C THR A 244 -14.19 5.86 23.54
N ARG A 245 -12.96 5.52 23.13
CA ARG A 245 -12.70 4.33 22.29
C ARG A 245 -11.45 3.59 22.74
N ARG A 246 -11.51 2.27 22.57
CA ARG A 246 -10.35 1.40 22.72
C ARG A 246 -9.52 1.42 21.45
N VAL A 247 -8.22 1.64 21.60
CA VAL A 247 -7.23 1.68 20.53
C VAL A 247 -6.16 0.62 20.78
N ILE A 248 -5.84 -0.18 19.77
CA ILE A 248 -4.72 -1.11 19.81
C ILE A 248 -3.54 -0.50 19.06
N TRP A 249 -2.41 -0.39 19.74
CA TRP A 249 -1.13 -0.01 19.15
C TRP A 249 -0.21 -1.23 19.13
N TRP A 250 -0.21 -1.91 17.98
CA TRP A 250 0.69 -3.02 17.72
C TRP A 250 2.14 -2.56 17.83
N GLN A 251 2.95 -3.31 18.59
CA GLN A 251 4.34 -2.98 18.94
C GLN A 251 4.51 -1.67 19.75
N GLY A 252 3.42 -1.10 20.26
CA GLY A 252 3.43 0.14 21.04
C GLY A 252 3.78 -0.02 22.52
N GLY A 253 3.99 -1.26 23.02
CA GLY A 253 4.08 -1.55 24.46
C GLY A 253 5.08 -0.65 25.21
N GLY A 254 6.32 -0.56 24.69
CA GLY A 254 7.39 0.29 25.25
C GLY A 254 7.57 1.65 24.58
N SER A 255 6.65 2.06 23.68
CA SER A 255 6.75 3.34 22.98
C SER A 255 6.30 4.49 23.90
N PRO A 256 6.92 5.69 23.81
CA PRO A 256 6.47 6.84 24.57
C PRO A 256 5.04 7.23 24.20
N ARG A 257 4.28 7.74 25.18
CA ARG A 257 2.91 8.23 24.98
C ARG A 257 2.92 9.73 24.69
N PRO A 258 1.97 10.24 23.89
CA PRO A 258 1.75 11.67 23.83
C PRO A 258 1.33 12.20 25.21
N GLU A 259 1.93 13.30 25.64
CA GLU A 259 1.53 14.04 26.83
C GLU A 259 0.44 15.06 26.47
N GLY A 260 -0.59 15.18 27.32
CA GLY A 260 -1.67 16.15 27.11
C GLY A 260 -2.61 15.79 25.95
N LEU A 261 -3.04 16.81 25.21
CA LEU A 261 -3.93 16.65 24.05
C LEU A 261 -3.14 16.29 22.80
N PHE A 262 -3.68 15.37 22.00
CA PHE A 262 -3.06 14.93 20.76
C PHE A 262 -4.10 14.64 19.68
N ASP A 263 -3.68 14.74 18.42
CA ASP A 263 -4.44 14.19 17.30
C ASP A 263 -3.98 12.74 17.06
N LEU A 264 -4.93 11.83 16.84
CA LEU A 264 -4.67 10.43 16.57
C LEU A 264 -5.05 10.09 15.14
N ALA A 265 -4.11 9.51 14.40
CA ALA A 265 -4.38 8.82 13.14
C ALA A 265 -4.49 7.31 13.39
N TYR A 266 -5.52 6.69 12.79
CA TYR A 266 -5.87 5.29 13.02
C TYR A 266 -6.52 4.66 11.78
N THR A 267 -6.51 3.33 11.73
CA THR A 267 -7.33 2.54 10.81
C THR A 267 -8.45 1.85 11.58
N LEU A 268 -9.62 1.70 10.96
CA LEU A 268 -10.75 0.97 11.54
C LEU A 268 -10.90 -0.41 10.89
N ARG A 269 -11.23 -1.41 11.70
CA ARG A 269 -11.54 -2.78 11.24
C ARG A 269 -12.66 -3.41 12.05
N ALA A 270 -13.41 -4.32 11.43
CA ALA A 270 -14.31 -5.19 12.17
C ALA A 270 -13.50 -6.26 12.90
N SER A 271 -13.82 -6.49 14.17
CA SER A 271 -13.21 -7.54 14.98
C SER A 271 -14.30 -8.43 15.58
N ASN A 272 -14.13 -9.74 15.45
CA ASN A 272 -15.06 -10.72 16.02
C ASN A 272 -14.47 -11.27 17.31
N TYR A 273 -14.60 -10.51 18.39
CA TYR A 273 -14.15 -10.95 19.71
C TYR A 273 -15.31 -11.65 20.45
N ARG A 274 -15.11 -12.92 20.83
CA ARG A 274 -16.11 -13.75 21.53
C ARG A 274 -17.45 -13.87 20.79
N GLY A 275 -17.43 -13.82 19.46
CA GLY A 275 -18.63 -13.96 18.62
C GLY A 275 -19.48 -12.70 18.50
N GLN A 276 -19.05 -11.57 19.05
CA GLN A 276 -19.68 -10.27 18.83
C GLN A 276 -18.77 -9.40 17.97
N ALA A 277 -19.34 -8.83 16.92
CA ALA A 277 -18.66 -7.87 16.06
C ALA A 277 -18.47 -6.55 16.82
N GLN A 278 -17.25 -6.03 16.81
CA GLN A 278 -16.86 -4.79 17.48
C GLN A 278 -15.96 -3.98 16.56
N VAL A 279 -16.01 -2.65 16.73
CA VAL A 279 -15.07 -1.76 16.06
C VAL A 279 -13.71 -1.87 16.75
N GLN A 280 -12.69 -2.25 15.97
CA GLN A 280 -11.30 -2.20 16.39
C GLN A 280 -10.62 -1.00 15.75
N MET A 281 -10.17 -0.06 16.57
CA MET A 281 -9.33 1.06 16.16
C MET A 281 -7.86 0.69 16.33
N GLU A 282 -7.09 0.76 15.25
CA GLU A 282 -5.67 0.45 15.25
C GLU A 282 -4.85 1.73 15.08
N TRP A 283 -3.96 2.00 16.03
CA TRP A 283 -3.09 3.17 16.04
C TRP A 283 -2.14 3.16 14.85
N GLN A 284 -2.08 4.27 14.11
CA GLN A 284 -1.07 4.50 13.08
C GLN A 284 -0.02 5.51 13.55
N HIS A 285 -0.45 6.67 14.04
CA HIS A 285 0.45 7.72 14.53
C HIS A 285 -0.31 8.71 15.43
N ALA A 286 0.40 9.41 16.31
CA ALA A 286 -0.17 10.57 17.01
C ALA A 286 0.75 11.78 16.90
N ARG A 287 0.16 12.97 16.93
CA ARG A 287 0.92 14.21 17.10
C ARG A 287 0.39 14.98 18.30
N PRO A 288 1.26 15.52 19.18
CA PRO A 288 0.83 16.48 20.19
C PRO A 288 0.15 17.68 19.52
N VAL A 289 -0.87 18.23 20.17
CA VAL A 289 -1.44 19.51 19.76
C VAL A 289 -0.46 20.61 20.19
N GLU A 290 0.48 20.96 19.32
CA GLU A 290 1.32 22.15 19.50
C GLU A 290 0.47 23.40 19.25
N SER A 291 0.32 24.27 20.25
CA SER A 291 -0.63 25.40 20.22
C SER A 291 -0.32 26.51 19.20
N ASP A 292 0.87 26.53 18.56
CA ASP A 292 1.36 27.74 17.87
C ASP A 292 1.93 27.54 16.45
N LYS A 293 1.79 26.35 15.83
CA LYS A 293 2.10 26.26 14.39
C LYS A 293 0.84 26.61 13.61
N PRO A 294 0.85 27.69 12.79
CA PRO A 294 -0.25 27.94 11.88
C PRO A 294 -0.40 26.69 11.01
N VAL A 295 -1.62 26.13 11.00
CA VAL A 295 -1.96 25.09 10.04
C VAL A 295 -1.69 25.69 8.68
N GLU A 296 -0.69 25.17 7.97
CA GLU A 296 -0.46 25.53 6.58
C GLU A 296 -1.65 24.95 5.82
N VAL A 297 -2.70 25.77 5.65
CA VAL A 297 -3.87 25.41 4.89
C VAL A 297 -3.42 25.38 3.44
N GLN A 298 -3.03 24.18 2.99
CA GLN A 298 -2.96 23.92 1.57
C GLN A 298 -4.35 24.20 0.98
N PRO A 299 -4.44 24.80 -0.22
CA PRO A 299 -5.72 25.04 -0.85
C PRO A 299 -6.51 23.74 -0.82
N PRO A 300 -7.79 23.76 -0.40
CA PRO A 300 -8.57 22.54 -0.25
C PRO A 300 -8.46 21.74 -1.55
N ARG A 301 -8.19 20.42 -1.42
CA ARG A 301 -8.47 19.48 -2.52
C ARG A 301 -9.88 19.81 -2.99
N ARG A 302 -10.06 20.01 -4.30
CA ARG A 302 -11.35 20.45 -4.87
C ARG A 302 -12.51 19.71 -4.21
N THR A 303 -13.35 20.46 -3.51
CA THR A 303 -14.56 19.93 -2.89
C THR A 303 -15.61 19.81 -3.98
N TYR A 304 -16.00 18.58 -4.30
CA TYR A 304 -17.11 18.29 -5.20
C TYR A 304 -18.42 18.34 -4.41
N ILE A 305 -19.49 18.87 -5.00
CA ILE A 305 -20.84 18.59 -4.53
C ILE A 305 -21.14 17.15 -4.97
N ILE A 306 -21.27 16.22 -4.02
CA ILE A 306 -21.57 14.82 -4.31
C ILE A 306 -23.06 14.56 -4.14
N GLU A 307 -23.70 14.08 -5.20
CA GLU A 307 -25.05 13.51 -5.17
C GLU A 307 -24.94 12.00 -5.38
N ASP A 308 -25.30 11.21 -4.37
CA ASP A 308 -25.17 9.75 -4.39
C ASP A 308 -26.49 9.07 -4.75
N LEU A 309 -26.60 8.61 -6.00
CA LEU A 309 -27.74 7.88 -6.54
C LEU A 309 -27.43 6.39 -6.76
N ARG A 310 -26.34 5.87 -6.18
CA ARG A 310 -25.93 4.47 -6.34
C ARG A 310 -26.92 3.47 -5.73
N GLY A 311 -27.79 3.92 -4.83
CA GLY A 311 -28.84 3.10 -4.22
C GLY A 311 -30.14 3.02 -5.03
N GLN A 312 -30.23 3.69 -6.19
CA GLN A 312 -31.43 3.64 -7.04
C GLN A 312 -31.61 2.26 -7.68
N VAL A 313 -32.84 1.75 -7.68
CA VAL A 313 -33.17 0.42 -8.22
C VAL A 313 -32.99 0.37 -9.74
N ASP A 314 -33.39 1.43 -10.44
CA ASP A 314 -33.20 1.59 -11.88
C ASP A 314 -32.34 2.82 -12.17
N ALA A 315 -31.05 2.59 -12.40
CA ALA A 315 -30.09 3.64 -12.69
C ALA A 315 -30.41 4.38 -14.01
N VAL A 316 -30.99 3.69 -15.00
CA VAL A 316 -31.29 4.29 -16.32
C VAL A 316 -32.45 5.26 -16.18
N GLN A 317 -33.54 4.82 -15.56
CA GLN A 317 -34.69 5.69 -15.31
C GLN A 317 -34.31 6.88 -14.43
N ALA A 318 -33.47 6.66 -13.42
CA ALA A 318 -32.99 7.74 -12.56
C ALA A 318 -32.08 8.73 -13.30
N LEU A 319 -31.27 8.28 -14.27
CA LEU A 319 -30.48 9.15 -15.13
C LEU A 319 -31.37 9.99 -16.05
N GLU A 320 -32.38 9.38 -16.66
CA GLU A 320 -33.36 10.06 -17.54
C GLU A 320 -34.21 11.08 -16.77
N GLY A 321 -34.47 10.82 -15.48
CA GLY A 321 -35.22 11.72 -14.61
C GLY A 321 -34.41 12.92 -14.10
N LEU A 322 -33.10 12.99 -14.33
CA LEU A 322 -32.30 14.14 -13.92
C LEU A 322 -32.68 15.39 -14.75
N PRO A 323 -32.72 16.59 -14.14
CA PRO A 323 -32.97 17.82 -14.88
C PRO A 323 -31.98 18.03 -16.03
N GLU A 324 -32.46 18.62 -17.14
CA GLU A 324 -31.60 19.01 -18.26
C GLU A 324 -30.51 19.98 -17.79
N ASN A 325 -29.27 19.74 -18.24
CA ASN A 325 -28.12 20.56 -17.90
C ASN A 325 -27.07 20.50 -19.01
N ASP A 326 -26.85 21.60 -19.71
CA ASP A 326 -25.88 21.70 -20.81
C ASP A 326 -24.41 21.57 -20.37
N GLN A 327 -24.16 21.76 -19.06
CA GLN A 327 -22.85 21.57 -18.44
C GLN A 327 -22.63 20.14 -17.93
N ARG A 328 -23.59 19.23 -18.17
CA ARG A 328 -23.48 17.82 -17.77
C ARG A 328 -22.70 17.01 -18.80
N ILE A 329 -21.86 16.12 -18.31
CA ILE A 329 -21.32 15.01 -19.08
C ILE A 329 -21.50 13.70 -18.34
N VAL A 330 -21.85 12.64 -19.07
CA VAL A 330 -22.05 11.31 -18.49
C VAL A 330 -20.93 10.38 -18.90
N TRP A 331 -20.22 9.84 -17.91
CA TRP A 331 -19.25 8.78 -18.08
C TRP A 331 -19.94 7.42 -18.01
N ALA A 332 -20.01 6.76 -19.16
CA ALA A 332 -20.63 5.45 -19.31
C ALA A 332 -19.76 4.53 -20.19
N GLU A 333 -19.42 3.35 -19.67
CA GLU A 333 -18.52 2.39 -20.32
C GLU A 333 -19.03 0.96 -20.22
N GLY A 334 -18.38 0.05 -20.94
CA GLY A 334 -18.72 -1.37 -20.91
C GLY A 334 -20.05 -1.66 -21.59
N GLU A 335 -21.00 -2.18 -20.81
CA GLU A 335 -22.35 -2.55 -21.26
C GLU A 335 -23.42 -1.56 -20.81
N ALA A 336 -23.02 -0.36 -20.39
CA ALA A 336 -23.97 0.73 -20.19
C ALA A 336 -24.86 0.90 -21.44
N PRO A 337 -26.19 1.15 -21.26
CA PRO A 337 -27.10 1.26 -22.39
C PRO A 337 -26.64 2.30 -23.42
N LYS A 338 -26.93 2.03 -24.70
CA LYS A 338 -26.56 2.95 -25.78
C LYS A 338 -27.24 4.31 -25.55
N GLY A 339 -26.46 5.37 -25.60
CA GLY A 339 -26.94 6.74 -25.38
C GLY A 339 -26.83 7.22 -23.93
N SER A 340 -26.52 6.34 -22.97
CA SER A 340 -26.38 6.74 -21.55
C SER A 340 -25.18 7.67 -21.29
N GLY A 341 -24.19 7.71 -22.18
CA GLY A 341 -23.03 8.59 -22.01
C GLY A 341 -21.90 8.29 -22.98
N VAL A 342 -20.69 8.72 -22.62
CA VAL A 342 -19.48 8.53 -23.41
C VAL A 342 -18.38 7.85 -22.60
N GLY A 343 -17.47 7.19 -23.32
CA GLY A 343 -16.28 6.57 -22.72
C GLY A 343 -15.30 7.60 -22.18
N ARG A 344 -14.43 7.19 -21.25
CA ARG A 344 -13.56 8.10 -20.48
C ARG A 344 -12.64 8.98 -21.32
N HIS A 345 -12.25 8.51 -22.51
CA HIS A 345 -11.36 9.24 -23.41
C HIS A 345 -12.07 10.29 -24.26
N LEU A 346 -13.40 10.30 -24.25
CA LEU A 346 -14.24 11.29 -24.93
C LEU A 346 -14.83 12.32 -23.95
N LEU A 347 -14.51 12.19 -22.66
CA LEU A 347 -14.93 13.13 -21.65
C LEU A 347 -14.23 14.48 -21.86
N ARG A 348 -14.98 15.56 -21.64
CA ARG A 348 -14.52 16.95 -21.74
C ARG A 348 -14.81 17.68 -20.44
N GLN A 349 -14.24 18.88 -20.30
CA GLN A 349 -14.54 19.74 -19.17
C GLN A 349 -16.05 20.02 -19.08
N ALA A 350 -16.60 19.87 -17.89
CA ALA A 350 -18.04 19.93 -17.63
C ALA A 350 -18.24 20.36 -16.17
N GLY A 351 -19.23 21.24 -15.91
CA GLY A 351 -19.57 21.67 -14.55
C GLY A 351 -20.20 20.55 -13.72
N GLU A 352 -20.88 19.59 -14.37
CA GLU A 352 -21.50 18.43 -13.73
C GLU A 352 -21.02 17.14 -14.40
N LEU A 353 -20.44 16.23 -13.61
CA LEU A 353 -20.04 14.89 -14.06
C LEU A 353 -21.00 13.86 -13.49
N VAL A 354 -21.64 13.09 -14.35
CA VAL A 354 -22.33 11.87 -13.95
C VAL A 354 -21.39 10.69 -14.15
N ILE A 355 -21.11 9.95 -13.08
CA ILE A 355 -20.40 8.67 -13.14
C ILE A 355 -21.48 7.60 -13.21
N PHE A 356 -21.79 7.13 -14.42
CA PHE A 356 -22.88 6.20 -14.63
C PHE A 356 -22.45 4.74 -14.41
N SER A 357 -21.34 4.35 -15.04
CA SER A 357 -20.73 3.03 -14.88
C SER A 357 -19.63 3.04 -13.82
N CYS A 358 -19.41 1.90 -13.16
CA CYS A 358 -18.32 1.75 -12.20
C CYS A 358 -16.95 2.08 -12.84
N PRO A 359 -16.18 3.03 -12.28
CA PRO A 359 -14.81 3.30 -12.72
C PRO A 359 -13.94 2.03 -12.63
N PRO A 360 -13.09 1.72 -13.61
CA PRO A 360 -12.29 0.50 -13.54
C PRO A 360 -11.15 0.55 -12.52
N GLY A 361 -10.85 1.74 -12.02
CA GLY A 361 -9.83 1.91 -11.01
C GLY A 361 -9.69 3.34 -10.50
N PRO A 362 -8.99 3.49 -9.35
CA PRO A 362 -8.75 4.80 -8.75
C PRO A 362 -8.00 5.75 -9.69
N LYS A 363 -7.01 5.26 -10.43
CA LYS A 363 -6.22 6.09 -11.37
C LYS A 363 -7.09 6.66 -12.48
N GLU A 364 -7.97 5.84 -13.04
CA GLU A 364 -8.88 6.24 -14.10
C GLU A 364 -9.94 7.21 -13.58
N LEU A 365 -10.49 6.97 -12.39
CA LEU A 365 -11.37 7.91 -11.70
C LEU A 365 -10.69 9.27 -11.47
N SER A 366 -9.50 9.29 -10.88
CA SER A 366 -8.74 10.52 -10.66
C SER A 366 -8.41 11.23 -11.97
N GLY A 367 -8.05 10.50 -13.02
CA GLY A 367 -7.80 11.06 -14.36
C GLY A 367 -9.05 11.69 -14.98
N VAL A 368 -10.21 11.05 -14.82
CA VAL A 368 -11.50 11.61 -15.24
C VAL A 368 -11.80 12.89 -14.46
N LEU A 369 -11.76 12.87 -13.13
CA LEU A 369 -12.03 14.05 -12.29
C LEU A 369 -11.08 15.23 -12.60
N ALA A 370 -9.80 14.93 -12.89
CA ALA A 370 -8.81 15.94 -13.23
C ALA A 370 -9.04 16.56 -14.63
N SER A 371 -9.54 15.78 -15.58
CA SER A 371 -9.79 16.23 -16.96
C SER A 371 -11.15 16.93 -17.11
N THR A 372 -12.20 16.41 -16.48
CA THR A 372 -13.56 16.98 -16.54
C THR A 372 -13.72 18.19 -15.63
N LYS A 373 -12.93 18.26 -14.54
CA LYS A 373 -12.92 19.38 -13.58
C LYS A 373 -14.32 19.79 -13.08
N PRO A 374 -15.16 18.84 -12.64
CA PRO A 374 -16.54 19.14 -12.28
C PRO A 374 -16.62 19.89 -10.96
N GLU A 375 -17.68 20.68 -10.81
CA GLU A 375 -18.10 21.27 -9.54
C GLU A 375 -19.04 20.30 -8.80
N LYS A 376 -19.89 19.59 -9.55
CA LYS A 376 -20.81 18.57 -9.04
C LYS A 376 -20.56 17.21 -9.65
N VAL A 377 -20.58 16.17 -8.81
CA VAL A 377 -20.45 14.76 -9.23
C VAL A 377 -21.70 14.01 -8.79
N ILE A 378 -22.41 13.41 -9.75
CA ILE A 378 -23.53 12.51 -9.49
C ILE A 378 -23.05 11.07 -9.66
N LEU A 379 -23.24 10.26 -8.63
CA LEU A 379 -22.79 8.87 -8.59
C LEU A 379 -23.96 7.93 -8.89
N PHE A 380 -23.84 7.14 -9.95
CA PHE A 380 -24.61 5.92 -10.14
C PHE A 380 -23.68 4.72 -10.08
N THR A 381 -24.26 3.53 -9.93
CA THR A 381 -23.52 2.28 -10.08
C THR A 381 -24.27 1.39 -11.04
N TYR A 382 -24.07 1.60 -12.34
CA TYR A 382 -24.40 0.56 -13.31
C TYR A 382 -23.32 -0.53 -13.19
N PRO A 383 -23.68 -1.74 -12.72
CA PRO A 383 -22.71 -2.78 -12.45
C PRO A 383 -22.01 -3.17 -13.76
N PRO A 384 -20.67 -3.34 -13.76
CA PRO A 384 -19.99 -3.89 -14.91
C PRO A 384 -20.48 -5.33 -15.10
N ALA A 385 -21.18 -5.60 -16.20
CA ALA A 385 -21.76 -6.91 -16.48
C ALA A 385 -20.71 -8.04 -16.66
N ASN A 386 -19.41 -7.73 -16.60
CA ASN A 386 -18.30 -8.66 -16.82
C ASN A 386 -17.16 -8.44 -15.81
N ASP A 387 -17.47 -8.48 -14.51
CA ASP A 387 -16.47 -8.32 -13.44
C ASP A 387 -15.83 -9.65 -12.97
N ASP A 388 -15.99 -10.72 -13.77
CA ASP A 388 -15.28 -11.98 -13.60
C ASP A 388 -14.36 -12.27 -14.80
N PRO A 389 -13.27 -13.05 -14.60
CA PRO A 389 -12.31 -13.33 -15.66
C PRO A 389 -12.91 -13.94 -16.92
N ASP A 390 -13.84 -14.89 -16.79
CA ASP A 390 -14.39 -15.63 -17.93
C ASP A 390 -15.30 -14.75 -18.77
N SER A 391 -16.17 -13.96 -18.13
CA SER A 391 -17.03 -13.00 -18.82
C SER A 391 -16.22 -11.89 -19.47
N PHE A 392 -15.20 -11.37 -18.78
CA PHE A 392 -14.26 -10.41 -19.35
C PHE A 392 -13.55 -10.95 -20.60
N LEU A 393 -12.97 -12.16 -20.53
CA LEU A 393 -12.25 -12.78 -21.64
C LEU A 393 -13.18 -13.06 -22.83
N ARG A 394 -14.40 -13.57 -22.58
CA ARG A 394 -15.41 -13.77 -23.64
C ARG A 394 -15.76 -12.47 -24.35
N ARG A 395 -15.99 -11.39 -23.59
CA ARG A 395 -16.26 -10.06 -24.16
C ARG A 395 -15.09 -9.56 -24.98
N LEU A 396 -13.87 -9.65 -24.45
CA LEU A 396 -12.66 -9.21 -25.11
C LEU A 396 -12.45 -9.99 -26.43
N ALA A 397 -12.62 -11.31 -26.42
CA ALA A 397 -12.54 -12.15 -27.60
C ALA A 397 -13.57 -11.74 -28.68
N GLY A 398 -14.80 -11.39 -28.27
CA GLY A 398 -15.81 -10.85 -29.18
C GLY A 398 -15.39 -9.53 -29.83
N LEU A 399 -14.81 -8.61 -29.05
CA LEU A 399 -14.29 -7.33 -29.56
C LEU A 399 -13.08 -7.51 -30.48
N VAL A 400 -12.20 -8.45 -30.17
CA VAL A 400 -11.05 -8.83 -31.02
C VAL A 400 -11.55 -9.40 -32.34
N THR A 401 -12.50 -10.35 -32.31
CA THR A 401 -13.13 -10.93 -33.50
C THR A 401 -13.75 -9.84 -34.38
N PHE A 402 -14.51 -8.92 -33.77
CA PHE A 402 -15.07 -7.77 -34.49
C PHE A 402 -13.98 -6.90 -35.12
N THR A 403 -12.90 -6.62 -34.39
CA THR A 403 -11.78 -5.80 -34.88
C THR A 403 -11.06 -6.46 -36.06
N ILE A 404 -10.81 -7.76 -36.00
CA ILE A 404 -10.23 -8.53 -37.10
C ILE A 404 -11.12 -8.40 -38.34
N ASN A 405 -12.42 -8.64 -38.17
CA ASN A 405 -13.37 -8.70 -39.28
C ASN A 405 -13.74 -7.32 -39.87
N ARG A 406 -13.76 -6.26 -39.06
CA ARG A 406 -14.28 -4.94 -39.46
C ARG A 406 -13.25 -3.82 -39.47
N ARG A 407 -12.08 -4.01 -38.84
CA ARG A 407 -11.02 -2.99 -38.69
C ARG A 407 -9.64 -3.49 -39.10
N GLN A 408 -9.58 -4.53 -39.95
CA GLN A 408 -8.32 -5.09 -40.46
C GLN A 408 -7.35 -5.50 -39.33
N GLY A 409 -7.88 -5.96 -38.20
CA GLY A 409 -7.08 -6.38 -37.03
C GLY A 409 -6.43 -5.22 -36.26
N ARG A 410 -6.76 -3.96 -36.55
CA ARG A 410 -6.21 -2.79 -35.83
C ARG A 410 -7.23 -2.23 -34.84
N ALA A 411 -6.86 -2.24 -33.56
CA ALA A 411 -7.62 -1.59 -32.49
C ALA A 411 -6.73 -0.69 -31.64
N ASP A 412 -7.33 0.37 -31.11
CA ASP A 412 -6.77 1.17 -30.04
C ASP A 412 -7.07 0.48 -28.69
N LEU A 413 -6.03 0.29 -27.88
CA LEU A 413 -6.14 -0.31 -26.55
C LEU A 413 -7.08 0.49 -25.65
N ARG A 414 -7.12 1.82 -25.79
CA ARG A 414 -8.02 2.72 -25.06
C ARG A 414 -9.48 2.46 -25.41
N ALA A 415 -9.77 2.27 -26.69
CA ALA A 415 -11.11 1.97 -27.16
C ALA A 415 -11.58 0.60 -26.63
N LEU A 416 -10.70 -0.40 -26.62
CA LEU A 416 -11.01 -1.72 -26.02
C LEU A 416 -11.25 -1.60 -24.51
N ALA A 417 -10.38 -0.90 -23.79
CA ALA A 417 -10.52 -0.67 -22.35
C ALA A 417 -11.84 0.02 -21.98
N SER A 418 -12.24 1.03 -22.76
CA SER A 418 -13.53 1.70 -22.60
C SER A 418 -14.70 0.76 -22.92
N ALA A 419 -14.60 -0.01 -24.01
CA ALA A 419 -15.64 -0.97 -24.42
C ALA A 419 -15.81 -2.15 -23.45
N THR A 420 -14.78 -2.49 -22.67
CA THR A 420 -14.85 -3.53 -21.63
C THR A 420 -15.08 -2.96 -20.23
N ALA A 421 -15.11 -1.63 -20.04
CA ALA A 421 -15.05 -0.99 -18.72
C ALA A 421 -13.90 -1.53 -17.85
N GLN A 422 -12.72 -1.73 -18.45
CA GLN A 422 -11.53 -2.24 -17.76
C GLN A 422 -10.34 -1.29 -17.90
N ARG A 423 -9.24 -1.58 -17.21
CA ARG A 423 -7.96 -0.85 -17.36
C ARG A 423 -7.23 -1.33 -18.61
N GLU A 424 -6.44 -0.46 -19.22
CA GLU A 424 -5.60 -0.82 -20.37
C GLU A 424 -4.66 -2.00 -20.07
N ALA A 425 -4.12 -2.06 -18.84
CA ALA A 425 -3.29 -3.18 -18.39
C ALA A 425 -4.05 -4.50 -18.34
N THR A 426 -5.31 -4.48 -17.86
CA THR A 426 -6.19 -5.65 -17.83
C THR A 426 -6.50 -6.13 -19.23
N VAL A 427 -6.84 -5.21 -20.15
CA VAL A 427 -7.06 -5.55 -21.56
C VAL A 427 -5.82 -6.15 -22.21
N ARG A 428 -4.65 -5.56 -21.99
CA ARG A 428 -3.38 -6.10 -22.49
C ARG A 428 -3.13 -7.52 -21.99
N ALA A 429 -3.27 -7.75 -20.69
CA ALA A 429 -3.11 -9.07 -20.11
C ALA A 429 -4.12 -10.09 -20.69
N GLY A 430 -5.37 -9.67 -20.89
CA GLY A 430 -6.39 -10.51 -21.54
C GLY A 430 -6.05 -10.83 -23.00
N LEU A 431 -5.51 -9.87 -23.76
CA LEU A 431 -5.04 -10.10 -25.13
C LEU A 431 -3.86 -11.07 -25.17
N ASP A 432 -2.89 -10.91 -24.27
CA ASP A 432 -1.73 -11.81 -24.15
C ASP A 432 -2.19 -13.23 -23.77
N TRP A 433 -3.17 -13.34 -22.87
CA TRP A 433 -3.77 -14.61 -22.48
C TRP A 433 -4.48 -15.29 -23.66
N LEU A 434 -5.32 -14.55 -24.39
CA LEU A 434 -6.01 -15.07 -25.58
C LEU A 434 -4.99 -15.56 -26.60
N ALA A 435 -4.00 -14.73 -26.95
CA ALA A 435 -2.96 -15.09 -27.90
C ALA A 435 -2.17 -16.35 -27.51
N ALA A 436 -1.97 -16.61 -26.22
CA ALA A 436 -1.33 -17.83 -25.74
C ALA A 436 -2.22 -19.08 -25.84
N HIS A 437 -3.55 -18.92 -25.89
CA HIS A 437 -4.53 -20.00 -25.95
C HIS A 437 -5.10 -20.25 -27.36
N GLY A 438 -4.79 -19.38 -28.33
CA GLY A 438 -5.22 -19.48 -29.73
C GLY A 438 -6.30 -18.47 -30.07
#